data_AF-A0A0U5GWI0-F1
#
_entry.id   AF-A0A0U5GWI0-F1
#
_cell.length_a   1.000
_cell.length_b   1.000
_cell.length_c   1.000
_cell.angle_alpha   90.00
_cell.angle_beta   90.00
_cell.angle_gamma   90.00
#
_symmetry.space_group_name_H-M   'P 1'
#
loop_
_entity.id
_entity.type
_entity.pdbx_description
1 polymer ?
#
loop_
_entity_poly.entity_id
_entity_poly.type
_entity_poly.pdbx_seq_one_letter_code
_entity_poly.pdbx_strand_id
1 'polypeptide(L)'
;MHGSQTMSAASLEPPTYLNSLQNNIRARPIPWDGAVRAGNITDDHLKKIKAVDKVRKEQRRQTIEGDIPGYVSLLAGGSAGKSVLEAAARRSDIVQYILVLAADLINDAPSLSSALIAHPSPYKPFLPLLRQSTNAEDPIPLLTSTFLTNLVSTSITTSSKSTPQDEEALPQLYSYLSTLTQHQDSGLQDIGVQGLSALLRSSKARQIFWAQRKETVDPLIEILRAAAGAKDSSSSTLAGSTRAAADVGIAGGVGLQLLYRVLLVLWQLSFEGELIGEDLQA
;
A
#
# COMPACT_ATOMS: atom_id res chain seq x y z
N MET A 1 -23.62 33.15 23.15
CA MET A 1 -23.71 32.25 21.98
C MET A 1 -22.44 32.43 21.15
N HIS A 2 -21.44 31.60 21.39
CA HIS A 2 -20.20 31.56 20.59
C HIS A 2 -19.99 30.10 20.20
N GLY A 3 -20.17 29.81 18.91
CA GLY A 3 -19.91 28.51 18.35
C GLY A 3 -18.41 28.31 18.19
N SER A 4 -17.85 27.39 18.97
CA SER A 4 -16.50 26.88 18.76
C SER A 4 -16.46 26.19 17.40
N GLN A 5 -15.75 26.82 16.45
CA GLN A 5 -15.28 26.13 15.25
C GLN A 5 -14.25 25.09 15.72
N THR A 6 -14.66 23.83 15.69
CA THR A 6 -13.73 22.70 15.77
C THR A 6 -12.88 22.73 14.51
N MET A 7 -11.60 23.08 14.66
CA MET A 7 -10.58 22.81 13.64
C MET A 7 -10.65 21.32 13.29
N SER A 8 -11.08 21.02 12.06
CA SER A 8 -10.96 19.68 11.51
C SER A 8 -9.46 19.36 11.45
N ALA A 9 -9.02 18.46 12.33
CA ALA A 9 -7.73 17.82 12.17
C ALA A 9 -7.73 17.21 10.77
N ALA A 10 -6.83 17.69 9.90
CA ALA A 10 -6.64 17.16 8.55
C ALA A 10 -6.34 15.66 8.67
N SER A 11 -7.40 14.87 8.56
CA SER A 11 -7.38 13.43 8.78
C SER A 11 -6.64 12.79 7.62
N LEU A 12 -5.73 11.87 7.96
CA LEU A 12 -5.01 10.99 7.05
C LEU A 12 -5.98 9.98 6.42
N GLU A 13 -7.02 10.46 5.74
CA GLU A 13 -7.95 9.58 5.06
C GLU A 13 -7.21 8.84 3.94
N PRO A 14 -7.42 7.51 3.81
CA PRO A 14 -6.95 6.77 2.65
C PRO A 14 -7.40 7.50 1.39
N PRO A 15 -6.58 7.57 0.33
CA PRO A 15 -6.97 8.21 -0.91
C PRO A 15 -8.36 7.72 -1.33
N THR A 16 -9.28 8.65 -1.56
CA THR A 16 -10.72 8.38 -1.77
C THR A 16 -10.98 7.29 -2.82
N TYR A 17 -10.10 7.23 -3.82
CA TYR A 17 -10.04 6.18 -4.82
C TYR A 17 -9.89 4.76 -4.22
N LEU A 18 -8.90 4.54 -3.36
CA LEU A 18 -8.60 3.23 -2.78
C LEU A 18 -9.75 2.74 -1.88
N ASN A 19 -10.35 3.63 -1.09
CA ASN A 19 -11.53 3.29 -0.29
C ASN A 19 -12.71 2.87 -1.17
N SER A 20 -12.98 3.64 -2.24
CA SER A 20 -14.05 3.35 -3.20
C SER A 20 -13.83 2.01 -3.92
N LEU A 21 -12.59 1.72 -4.35
CA LEU A 21 -12.20 0.46 -4.98
C LEU A 21 -12.44 -0.73 -4.04
N GLN A 22 -11.95 -0.63 -2.79
CA GLN A 22 -12.15 -1.68 -1.79
C GLN A 22 -13.64 -1.93 -1.51
N ASN A 23 -14.45 -0.86 -1.36
CA ASN A 23 -15.88 -1.00 -1.13
C ASN A 23 -16.59 -1.65 -2.32
N ASN A 24 -16.21 -1.32 -3.54
CA ASN A 24 -16.75 -1.97 -4.74
C ASN A 24 -16.44 -3.47 -4.75
N ILE A 25 -15.20 -3.86 -4.39
CA ILE A 25 -14.79 -5.26 -4.31
C ILE A 25 -15.58 -5.99 -3.20
N ARG A 26 -15.75 -5.40 -2.01
CA ARG A 26 -16.54 -5.97 -0.91
C ARG A 26 -18.01 -6.23 -1.30
N ALA A 27 -18.56 -5.39 -2.16
CA ALA A 27 -19.95 -5.50 -2.61
C ALA A 27 -20.17 -6.62 -3.65
N ARG A 28 -19.12 -7.04 -4.38
CA ARG A 28 -19.24 -8.06 -5.43
C ARG A 28 -19.45 -9.45 -4.80
N PRO A 29 -20.46 -10.22 -5.25
CA PRO A 29 -20.64 -11.59 -4.79
C PRO A 29 -19.56 -12.51 -5.37
N ILE A 30 -18.98 -13.37 -4.53
CA ILE A 30 -18.00 -14.39 -4.94
C ILE A 30 -18.69 -15.76 -4.91
N PRO A 31 -18.67 -16.55 -6.01
CA PRO A 31 -19.25 -17.89 -6.04
C PRO A 31 -18.31 -18.90 -5.37
N TRP A 32 -18.22 -18.82 -4.04
CA TRP A 32 -17.27 -19.58 -3.23
C TRP A 32 -17.36 -21.10 -3.43
N ASP A 33 -18.57 -21.66 -3.44
CA ASP A 33 -18.75 -23.12 -3.60
C ASP A 33 -18.34 -23.57 -5.03
N GLY A 34 -18.46 -22.68 -6.02
CA GLY A 34 -17.91 -22.89 -7.36
C GLY A 34 -16.38 -22.85 -7.37
N ALA A 35 -15.77 -21.97 -6.58
CA ALA A 35 -14.32 -21.87 -6.46
C ALA A 35 -13.70 -23.12 -5.81
N VAL A 36 -14.35 -23.68 -4.78
CA VAL A 36 -13.95 -24.95 -4.15
C VAL A 36 -14.08 -26.11 -5.14
N ARG A 37 -15.24 -26.26 -5.80
CA ARG A 37 -15.46 -27.35 -6.77
C ARG A 37 -14.48 -27.32 -7.95
N ALA A 38 -14.05 -26.12 -8.34
CA ALA A 38 -13.06 -25.92 -9.39
C ALA A 38 -11.60 -26.04 -8.89
N GLY A 39 -11.37 -26.33 -7.60
CA GLY A 39 -10.04 -26.49 -7.02
C GLY A 39 -9.22 -25.20 -6.90
N ASN A 40 -9.85 -24.03 -6.99
CA ASN A 40 -9.16 -22.74 -6.84
C ASN A 40 -8.89 -22.39 -5.37
N ILE A 41 -9.68 -22.94 -4.45
CA ILE A 41 -9.48 -22.85 -3.00
C ILE A 41 -9.89 -24.18 -2.36
N THR A 42 -9.43 -24.46 -1.15
CA THR A 42 -9.81 -25.66 -0.38
C THR A 42 -11.06 -25.40 0.47
N ASP A 43 -11.71 -26.46 0.93
CA ASP A 43 -12.79 -26.36 1.92
C ASP A 43 -12.34 -25.66 3.21
N ASP A 44 -11.11 -25.92 3.65
CA ASP A 44 -10.53 -25.26 4.83
C ASP A 44 -10.32 -23.76 4.62
N HIS A 45 -9.88 -23.34 3.43
CA HIS A 45 -9.81 -21.93 3.07
C HIS A 45 -11.20 -21.31 3.17
N LEU A 46 -12.20 -21.94 2.56
CA LEU A 46 -13.56 -21.42 2.54
C LEU A 46 -14.15 -21.32 3.96
N LYS A 47 -13.93 -22.32 4.80
CA LYS A 47 -14.39 -22.33 6.19
C LYS A 47 -13.81 -21.16 6.97
N LYS A 48 -12.50 -20.90 6.84
CA LYS A 48 -11.85 -19.75 7.51
C LYS A 48 -12.36 -18.42 6.97
N ILE A 49 -12.47 -18.28 5.64
CA ILE A 49 -13.00 -17.05 5.02
C ILE A 49 -14.41 -16.76 5.53
N LYS A 50 -15.33 -17.74 5.47
CA LYS A 50 -16.72 -17.58 5.93
C LYS A 50 -16.83 -17.21 7.42
N ALA A 51 -15.86 -17.59 8.25
CA ALA A 51 -15.87 -17.28 9.68
C ALA A 51 -15.58 -15.79 9.99
N VAL A 52 -14.88 -15.08 9.10
CA VAL A 52 -14.49 -13.66 9.27
C VAL A 52 -15.14 -12.74 8.25
N ASP A 53 -15.73 -13.30 7.19
CA ASP A 53 -16.38 -12.56 6.13
C ASP A 53 -17.70 -11.94 6.60
N LYS A 54 -17.87 -10.64 6.33
CA LYS A 54 -19.09 -9.87 6.64
C LYS A 54 -19.60 -9.96 8.10
N VAL A 55 -18.75 -10.38 9.03
CA VAL A 55 -19.04 -10.32 10.48
C VAL A 55 -18.61 -8.96 11.06
N ARG A 56 -19.13 -8.62 12.24
CA ARG A 56 -18.77 -7.37 12.95
C ARG A 56 -17.30 -7.40 13.37
N LYS A 57 -16.65 -6.23 13.39
CA LYS A 57 -15.23 -6.05 13.77
C LYS A 57 -14.81 -6.82 15.03
N GLU A 58 -15.59 -6.69 16.10
CA GLU A 58 -15.28 -7.37 17.39
C GLU A 58 -15.32 -8.90 17.26
N GLN A 59 -16.35 -9.43 16.60
CA GLN A 59 -16.47 -10.88 16.37
C GLN A 59 -15.37 -11.38 15.44
N ARG A 60 -15.02 -10.60 14.41
CA ARG A 60 -13.92 -10.89 13.50
C ARG A 60 -12.61 -11.02 14.26
N ARG A 61 -12.30 -10.03 15.11
CA ARG A 61 -11.10 -10.04 15.96
C ARG A 61 -11.04 -11.29 16.84
N GLN A 62 -12.11 -11.59 17.58
CA GLN A 62 -12.17 -12.78 18.44
C GLN A 62 -11.96 -14.09 17.65
N THR A 63 -12.52 -14.17 16.45
CA THR A 63 -12.37 -15.34 15.57
C THR A 63 -10.93 -15.50 15.10
N ILE A 64 -10.26 -14.39 14.75
CA ILE A 64 -8.85 -14.40 14.34
C ILE A 64 -7.95 -14.78 15.51
N GLU A 65 -8.14 -14.14 16.66
CA GLU A 65 -7.32 -14.36 17.86
C GLU A 65 -7.47 -15.78 18.42
N GLY A 66 -8.64 -16.41 18.23
CA GLY A 66 -8.87 -17.82 18.56
C GLY A 66 -8.11 -18.82 17.69
N ASP A 67 -7.61 -18.42 16.50
CA ASP A 67 -6.89 -19.30 15.59
C ASP A 67 -5.87 -18.53 14.71
N ILE A 68 -4.96 -17.80 15.36
CA ILE A 68 -3.91 -17.05 14.66
C ILE A 68 -3.09 -17.93 13.70
N PRO A 69 -2.62 -19.15 14.09
CA PRO A 69 -1.84 -19.99 13.17
C PRO A 69 -2.63 -20.38 11.92
N GLY A 70 -3.94 -20.60 12.05
CA GLY A 70 -4.81 -20.89 10.93
C GLY A 70 -4.94 -19.73 9.95
N TYR A 71 -5.04 -18.49 10.42
CA TYR A 71 -5.09 -17.31 9.54
C TYR A 71 -3.72 -16.94 8.97
N VAL A 72 -2.63 -17.20 9.69
CA VAL A 72 -1.27 -17.13 9.12
C VAL A 72 -1.14 -18.14 7.98
N SER A 73 -1.54 -19.39 8.18
CA SER A 73 -1.50 -20.41 7.13
C SER A 73 -2.41 -20.07 5.94
N LEU A 74 -3.56 -19.43 6.18
CA LEU A 74 -4.46 -18.98 5.12
C LEU A 74 -3.77 -17.96 4.19
N LEU A 75 -3.07 -16.97 4.78
CA LEU A 75 -2.51 -15.83 4.04
C LEU A 75 -1.08 -16.06 3.56
N ALA A 76 -0.21 -16.62 4.40
CA ALA A 76 1.22 -16.84 4.12
C ALA A 76 1.54 -18.26 3.64
N GLY A 77 0.56 -19.17 3.69
CA GLY A 77 0.78 -20.60 3.44
C GLY A 77 1.44 -21.29 4.64
N GLY A 78 1.78 -22.56 4.49
CA GLY A 78 2.47 -23.30 5.54
C GLY A 78 3.14 -24.56 5.00
N SER A 79 3.75 -25.36 5.89
CA SER A 79 4.32 -26.67 5.53
C SER A 79 3.27 -27.63 4.95
N ALA A 80 2.00 -27.41 5.29
CA ALA A 80 0.87 -28.25 4.88
C ALA A 80 0.24 -27.86 3.53
N GLY A 81 0.61 -26.72 2.92
CA GLY A 81 -0.01 -26.33 1.65
C GLY A 81 0.19 -24.87 1.23
N LYS A 82 -0.35 -24.56 0.05
CA LYS A 82 -0.40 -23.22 -0.54
C LYS A 82 -1.29 -22.29 0.28
N SER A 83 -0.94 -21.01 0.33
CA SER A 83 -1.85 -19.96 0.77
C SER A 83 -3.10 -19.90 -0.13
N VAL A 84 -4.15 -19.22 0.35
CA VAL A 84 -5.35 -18.96 -0.46
C VAL A 84 -5.02 -18.13 -1.72
N LEU A 85 -4.04 -17.22 -1.65
CA LEU A 85 -3.62 -16.40 -2.77
C LEU A 85 -2.92 -17.22 -3.85
N GLU A 86 -2.03 -18.12 -3.45
CA GLU A 86 -1.35 -19.04 -4.37
C GLU A 86 -2.32 -20.05 -4.99
N ALA A 87 -3.30 -20.53 -4.22
CA ALA A 87 -4.34 -21.43 -4.73
C ALA A 87 -5.25 -20.72 -5.73
N ALA A 88 -5.66 -19.49 -5.42
CA ALA A 88 -6.59 -18.71 -6.22
C ALA A 88 -5.92 -17.84 -7.31
N ALA A 89 -4.62 -18.02 -7.59
CA ALA A 89 -3.84 -17.12 -8.45
C ALA A 89 -4.44 -16.88 -9.86
N ARG A 90 -5.24 -17.82 -10.38
CA ARG A 90 -5.92 -17.72 -11.68
C ARG A 90 -7.30 -17.04 -11.62
N ARG A 91 -7.77 -16.68 -10.43
CA ARG A 91 -9.09 -16.11 -10.15
C ARG A 91 -8.92 -14.70 -9.58
N SER A 92 -8.81 -13.72 -10.47
CA SER A 92 -8.58 -12.31 -10.12
C SER A 92 -9.65 -11.76 -9.17
N ASP A 93 -10.90 -12.15 -9.35
CA ASP A 93 -12.02 -11.82 -8.46
C ASP A 93 -11.78 -12.28 -7.02
N ILE A 94 -11.31 -13.51 -6.85
CA ILE A 94 -10.99 -14.07 -5.53
C ILE A 94 -9.75 -13.39 -4.95
N VAL A 95 -8.68 -13.22 -5.74
CA VAL A 95 -7.44 -12.58 -5.29
C VAL A 95 -7.72 -11.16 -4.78
N GLN A 96 -8.45 -10.35 -5.55
CA GLN A 96 -8.85 -9.01 -5.13
C GLN A 96 -9.63 -9.03 -3.82
N TYR A 97 -10.63 -9.92 -3.70
CA TYR A 97 -11.42 -10.04 -2.48
C TYR A 97 -10.58 -10.41 -1.27
N ILE A 98 -9.68 -11.39 -1.42
CA ILE A 98 -8.79 -11.83 -0.35
C ILE A 98 -7.83 -10.72 0.06
N LEU A 99 -7.28 -9.93 -0.87
CA LEU A 99 -6.39 -8.81 -0.52
C LEU A 99 -7.12 -7.75 0.31
N VAL A 100 -8.37 -7.43 -0.04
CA VAL A 100 -9.21 -6.52 0.75
C VAL A 100 -9.51 -7.12 2.13
N LEU A 101 -9.91 -8.39 2.18
CA LEU A 101 -10.16 -9.09 3.43
C LEU A 101 -8.90 -9.12 4.29
N ALA A 102 -7.74 -9.47 3.74
CA ALA A 102 -6.47 -9.55 4.46
C ALA A 102 -6.09 -8.21 5.10
N ALA A 103 -6.26 -7.10 4.38
CA ALA A 103 -6.08 -5.76 4.95
C ALA A 103 -7.03 -5.51 6.14
N ASP A 104 -8.30 -5.90 6.01
CA ASP A 104 -9.27 -5.80 7.11
C ASP A 104 -8.86 -6.69 8.32
N LEU A 105 -8.37 -7.91 8.07
CA LEU A 105 -7.96 -8.85 9.13
C LEU A 105 -6.79 -8.29 9.97
N ILE A 106 -5.74 -7.78 9.32
CA ILE A 106 -4.56 -7.26 10.05
C ILE A 106 -4.87 -5.95 10.78
N ASN A 107 -5.81 -5.14 10.26
CA ASN A 107 -6.24 -3.90 10.90
C ASN A 107 -7.16 -4.15 12.11
N ASP A 108 -7.96 -5.22 12.07
CA ASP A 108 -8.88 -5.58 13.15
C ASP A 108 -8.20 -6.42 14.24
N ALA A 109 -7.17 -7.19 13.89
CA ALA A 109 -6.38 -8.01 14.80
C ALA A 109 -4.86 -7.80 14.60
N PRO A 110 -4.26 -6.79 15.25
CA PRO A 110 -2.82 -6.53 15.13
C PRO A 110 -1.91 -7.71 15.49
N SER A 111 -2.40 -8.62 16.36
CA SER A 111 -1.73 -9.89 16.70
C SER A 111 -1.51 -10.78 15.48
N LEU A 112 -2.42 -10.77 14.50
CA LEU A 112 -2.23 -11.46 13.22
C LEU A 112 -1.10 -10.84 12.41
N SER A 113 -0.97 -9.51 12.39
CA SER A 113 0.14 -8.85 11.71
C SER A 113 1.48 -9.27 12.30
N SER A 114 1.61 -9.27 13.63
CA SER A 114 2.82 -9.72 14.31
C SER A 114 3.15 -11.19 14.01
N ALA A 115 2.13 -12.06 13.99
CA ALA A 115 2.31 -13.47 13.67
C ALA A 115 2.68 -13.72 12.20
N LEU A 116 2.11 -12.94 11.28
CA LEU A 116 2.48 -12.97 9.87
C LEU A 116 3.94 -12.54 9.68
N ILE A 117 4.38 -11.44 10.30
CA ILE A 117 5.77 -10.97 10.22
C ILE A 117 6.74 -12.04 10.75
N ALA A 118 6.36 -12.75 11.82
CA ALA A 118 7.17 -13.83 12.39
C ALA A 118 7.20 -15.12 11.52
N HIS A 119 6.35 -15.23 10.50
CA HIS A 119 6.35 -16.38 9.60
C HIS A 119 7.66 -16.45 8.80
N PRO A 120 8.23 -17.64 8.52
CA PRO A 120 9.51 -17.74 7.81
C PRO A 120 9.52 -17.08 6.41
N SER A 121 8.37 -17.08 5.74
CA SER A 121 8.18 -16.49 4.41
C SER A 121 6.90 -15.62 4.39
N PRO A 122 6.93 -14.43 5.02
CA PRO A 122 5.73 -13.62 5.25
C PRO A 122 5.19 -12.97 3.96
N TYR A 123 6.10 -12.62 3.05
CA TYR A 123 5.79 -11.88 1.82
C TYR A 123 5.61 -12.76 0.59
N LYS A 124 6.02 -14.03 0.66
CA LYS A 124 6.13 -14.93 -0.50
C LYS A 124 4.85 -15.02 -1.34
N PRO A 125 3.64 -15.16 -0.77
CA PRO A 125 2.42 -15.23 -1.57
C PRO A 125 2.03 -13.91 -2.27
N PHE A 126 2.54 -12.79 -1.77
CA PHE A 126 2.14 -11.45 -2.19
C PHE A 126 3.09 -10.86 -3.22
N LEU A 127 4.40 -11.09 -3.10
CA LEU A 127 5.40 -10.49 -4.00
C LEU A 127 5.16 -10.76 -5.49
N PRO A 128 4.76 -11.97 -5.93
CA PRO A 128 4.43 -12.20 -7.34
C PRO A 128 3.24 -11.36 -7.85
N LEU A 129 2.30 -10.99 -6.97
CA LEU A 129 1.10 -10.23 -7.33
C LEU A 129 1.43 -8.76 -7.66
N LEU A 130 2.54 -8.21 -7.15
CA LEU A 130 3.03 -6.88 -7.52
C LEU A 130 3.40 -6.79 -9.00
N ARG A 131 3.82 -7.91 -9.61
CA ARG A 131 4.32 -7.98 -10.99
C ARG A 131 3.29 -8.55 -11.97
N GLN A 132 2.07 -8.81 -11.51
CA GLN A 132 1.04 -9.46 -12.33
C GLN A 132 0.56 -8.56 -13.48
N SER A 133 0.74 -7.24 -13.35
CA SER A 133 0.32 -6.25 -14.34
C SER A 133 1.28 -5.07 -14.36
N THR A 134 1.45 -4.49 -15.55
CA THR A 134 2.18 -3.23 -15.74
C THR A 134 1.25 -2.01 -15.71
N ASN A 135 -0.06 -2.22 -15.61
CA ASN A 135 -1.04 -1.16 -15.46
C ASN A 135 -1.11 -0.72 -13.99
N ALA A 136 -0.79 0.55 -13.72
CA ALA A 136 -0.84 1.14 -12.38
C ALA A 136 -2.25 1.14 -11.76
N GLU A 137 -3.30 1.15 -12.59
CA GLU A 137 -4.70 1.12 -12.14
C GLU A 137 -5.20 -0.29 -11.83
N ASP A 138 -4.42 -1.34 -12.15
CA ASP A 138 -4.82 -2.71 -11.87
C ASP A 138 -5.01 -2.92 -10.34
N PRO A 139 -6.21 -3.34 -9.90
CA PRO A 139 -6.49 -3.51 -8.48
C PRO A 139 -5.56 -4.49 -7.77
N ILE A 140 -5.07 -5.53 -8.44
CA ILE A 140 -4.29 -6.58 -7.75
C ILE A 140 -2.94 -6.04 -7.25
N PRO A 141 -2.06 -5.49 -8.11
CA PRO A 141 -0.81 -4.87 -7.64
C PRO A 141 -1.04 -3.73 -6.65
N LEU A 142 -2.09 -2.91 -6.85
CA LEU A 142 -2.39 -1.77 -5.98
C LEU A 142 -2.79 -2.20 -4.56
N LEU A 143 -3.70 -3.16 -4.45
CA LEU A 143 -4.11 -3.71 -3.15
C LEU A 143 -2.96 -4.48 -2.48
N THR A 144 -2.18 -5.22 -3.28
CA THR A 144 -1.02 -5.97 -2.80
C THR A 144 0.04 -5.04 -2.21
N SER A 145 0.41 -3.98 -2.93
CA SER A 145 1.39 -2.99 -2.45
C SER A 145 0.92 -2.28 -1.19
N THR A 146 -0.37 -1.95 -1.10
CA THR A 146 -0.95 -1.34 0.10
C THR A 146 -0.85 -2.29 1.31
N PHE A 147 -1.26 -3.55 1.14
CA PHE A 147 -1.16 -4.57 2.19
C PHE A 147 0.29 -4.81 2.63
N LEU A 148 1.20 -5.02 1.66
CA LEU A 148 2.62 -5.25 1.92
C LEU A 148 3.28 -4.04 2.57
N THR A 149 2.95 -2.82 2.15
CA THR A 149 3.46 -1.59 2.78
C THR A 149 3.11 -1.55 4.26
N ASN A 150 1.88 -1.90 4.63
CA ASN A 150 1.46 -1.96 6.03
C ASN A 150 2.25 -3.04 6.81
N LEU A 151 2.43 -4.23 6.23
CA LEU A 151 3.11 -5.34 6.91
C LEU A 151 4.62 -5.07 7.07
N VAL A 152 5.28 -4.61 6.01
CA VAL A 152 6.72 -4.28 6.00
C VAL A 152 6.99 -3.06 6.89
N SER A 153 6.18 -2.00 6.82
CA SER A 153 6.36 -0.84 7.71
C SER A 153 6.17 -1.22 9.19
N THR A 154 5.23 -2.11 9.49
CA THR A 154 5.06 -2.67 10.84
C THR A 154 6.29 -3.48 11.26
N SER A 155 6.83 -4.34 10.39
CA SER A 155 8.07 -5.10 10.67
C SER A 155 9.24 -4.17 10.99
N ILE A 156 9.47 -3.17 10.14
CA ILE A 156 10.57 -2.21 10.26
C ILE A 156 10.46 -1.34 11.51
N THR A 157 9.24 -0.99 11.94
CA THR A 157 9.02 -0.13 13.11
C THR A 157 9.00 -0.90 14.43
N THR A 158 8.67 -2.19 14.40
CA THR A 158 8.63 -3.04 15.61
C THR A 158 9.97 -3.73 15.89
N SER A 159 10.77 -3.99 14.86
CA SER A 159 12.11 -4.59 15.00
C SER A 159 13.20 -3.53 15.04
N SER A 160 14.18 -3.68 15.94
CA SER A 160 15.39 -2.85 15.96
C SER A 160 16.39 -3.20 14.87
N LYS A 161 16.21 -4.35 14.19
CA LYS A 161 17.08 -4.84 13.13
C LYS A 161 16.29 -5.15 11.86
N SER A 162 16.89 -4.81 10.72
CA SER A 162 16.41 -5.20 9.41
C SER A 162 16.39 -6.73 9.28
N THR A 163 15.31 -7.28 8.75
CA THR A 163 15.19 -8.73 8.49
C THR A 163 15.53 -9.02 7.02
N PRO A 164 16.11 -10.19 6.69
CA PRO A 164 16.36 -10.55 5.30
C PRO A 164 15.10 -10.53 4.42
N GLN A 165 13.95 -10.87 5.00
CA GLN A 165 12.66 -10.85 4.31
C GLN A 165 12.23 -9.43 3.94
N ASP A 166 12.44 -8.45 4.84
CA ASP A 166 12.15 -7.05 4.54
C ASP A 166 13.07 -6.53 3.44
N GLU A 167 14.36 -6.87 3.49
CA GLU A 167 15.36 -6.47 2.48
C GLU A 167 15.07 -7.05 1.10
N GLU A 168 14.45 -8.24 1.01
CA GLU A 168 14.00 -8.82 -0.25
C GLU A 168 12.74 -8.13 -0.81
N ALA A 169 11.82 -7.73 0.07
CA ALA A 169 10.54 -7.14 -0.30
C ALA A 169 10.67 -5.66 -0.70
N LEU A 170 11.51 -4.89 0.00
CA LEU A 170 11.65 -3.43 -0.16
C LEU A 170 11.95 -2.99 -1.60
N PRO A 171 12.95 -3.56 -2.32
CA PRO A 171 13.21 -3.18 -3.71
C PRO A 171 12.01 -3.34 -4.64
N GLN A 172 11.19 -4.36 -4.41
CA GLN A 172 10.02 -4.67 -5.25
C GLN A 172 8.88 -3.70 -4.96
N LEU A 173 8.68 -3.36 -3.68
CA LEU A 173 7.72 -2.34 -3.28
C LEU A 173 8.12 -0.96 -3.79
N TYR A 174 9.38 -0.57 -3.66
CA TYR A 174 9.86 0.71 -4.16
C TYR A 174 9.68 0.85 -5.66
N SER A 175 10.03 -0.18 -6.44
CA SER A 175 9.84 -0.15 -7.89
C SER A 175 8.35 0.01 -8.25
N TYR A 176 7.45 -0.79 -7.64
CA TYR A 176 6.01 -0.65 -7.89
C TYR A 176 5.45 0.71 -7.45
N LEU A 177 5.75 1.17 -6.24
CA LEU A 177 5.28 2.46 -5.72
C LEU A 177 5.80 3.63 -6.58
N SER A 178 7.00 3.51 -7.15
CA SER A 178 7.55 4.49 -8.08
C SER A 178 6.78 4.54 -9.41
N THR A 179 6.17 3.44 -9.85
CA THR A 179 5.25 3.49 -11.01
C THR A 179 4.02 4.33 -10.71
N LEU A 180 3.53 4.31 -9.45
CA LEU A 180 2.40 5.13 -9.03
C LEU A 180 2.78 6.62 -8.96
N THR A 181 3.98 6.95 -8.48
CA THR A 181 4.45 8.36 -8.44
C THR A 181 4.69 8.96 -9.82
N GLN A 182 4.94 8.12 -10.84
CA GLN A 182 5.06 8.55 -12.24
C GLN A 182 3.72 8.65 -12.97
N HIS A 183 2.62 8.18 -12.38
CA HIS A 183 1.31 8.20 -13.00
C HIS A 183 0.76 9.64 -13.15
N GLN A 184 -0.17 9.87 -14.08
CA GLN A 184 -0.77 11.20 -14.27
C GLN A 184 -1.88 11.52 -13.26
N ASP A 185 -2.52 10.47 -12.72
CA ASP A 185 -3.54 10.59 -11.67
C ASP A 185 -2.91 10.97 -10.33
N SER A 186 -3.32 12.11 -9.78
CA SER A 186 -2.79 12.64 -8.52
C SER A 186 -3.15 11.77 -7.31
N GLY A 187 -4.26 11.02 -7.37
CA GLY A 187 -4.66 10.07 -6.34
C GLY A 187 -3.70 8.88 -6.28
N LEU A 188 -3.32 8.32 -7.43
CA LEU A 188 -2.31 7.27 -7.50
C LEU A 188 -0.92 7.78 -7.08
N GLN A 189 -0.55 9.00 -7.49
CA GLN A 189 0.69 9.62 -7.01
C GLN A 189 0.71 9.73 -5.47
N ASP A 190 -0.38 10.20 -4.85
CA ASP A 190 -0.49 10.31 -3.37
C ASP A 190 -0.35 8.94 -2.69
N ILE A 191 -0.98 7.89 -3.23
CA ILE A 191 -0.81 6.51 -2.74
C ILE A 191 0.66 6.08 -2.82
N GLY A 192 1.30 6.30 -3.96
CA GLY A 192 2.71 5.96 -4.19
C GLY A 192 3.61 6.64 -3.16
N VAL A 193 3.52 7.96 -3.04
CA VAL A 193 4.34 8.77 -2.11
C VAL A 193 4.06 8.41 -0.65
N GLN A 194 2.80 8.18 -0.28
CA GLN A 194 2.46 7.72 1.07
C GLN A 194 3.07 6.36 1.38
N GLY A 195 3.03 5.43 0.44
CA GLY A 195 3.64 4.11 0.58
C GLY A 195 5.16 4.19 0.75
N LEU A 196 5.82 5.01 -0.09
CA LEU A 196 7.26 5.26 0.04
C LEU A 196 7.58 5.82 1.43
N SER A 197 6.86 6.85 1.88
CA SER A 197 7.09 7.44 3.20
C SER A 197 6.92 6.44 4.33
N ALA A 198 5.92 5.55 4.26
CA ALA A 198 5.68 4.54 5.29
C ALA A 198 6.86 3.55 5.45
N LEU A 199 7.59 3.27 4.37
CA LEU A 199 8.71 2.32 4.34
C LEU A 199 10.05 2.92 4.79
N LEU A 200 10.23 4.25 4.71
CA LEU A 200 11.50 4.94 5.01
C LEU A 200 11.79 5.15 6.50
N ARG A 201 11.29 4.26 7.36
CA ARG A 201 11.39 4.37 8.83
C ARG A 201 12.74 3.91 9.39
N SER A 202 13.50 3.07 8.69
CA SER A 202 14.85 2.62 9.10
C SER A 202 15.95 3.08 8.16
N SER A 203 17.19 3.16 8.65
CA SER A 203 18.36 3.52 7.84
C SER A 203 18.58 2.53 6.69
N LYS A 204 18.44 1.23 6.97
CA LYS A 204 18.56 0.19 5.93
C LYS A 204 17.52 0.35 4.82
N ALA A 205 16.28 0.67 5.17
CA ALA A 205 15.23 0.91 4.17
C ALA A 205 15.53 2.15 3.31
N ARG A 206 16.07 3.22 3.91
CA ARG A 206 16.52 4.44 3.19
C ARG A 206 17.72 4.17 2.29
N GLN A 207 18.69 3.37 2.72
CA GLN A 207 19.83 2.94 1.90
C GLN A 207 19.39 2.19 0.65
N ILE A 208 18.48 1.22 0.80
CA ILE A 208 17.92 0.47 -0.33
C ILE A 208 17.15 1.40 -1.27
N PHE A 209 16.36 2.32 -0.73
CA PHE A 209 15.63 3.32 -1.53
C PHE A 209 16.58 4.20 -2.35
N TRP A 210 17.66 4.68 -1.74
CA TRP A 210 18.67 5.54 -2.39
C TRP A 210 19.50 4.80 -3.45
N ALA A 211 19.75 3.50 -3.25
CA ALA A 211 20.39 2.66 -4.25
C ALA A 211 19.58 2.65 -5.57
N GLN A 212 18.25 2.81 -5.49
CA GLN A 212 17.32 2.89 -6.60
C GLN A 212 16.88 4.33 -6.94
N ARG A 213 17.63 5.36 -6.52
CA ARG A 213 17.25 6.79 -6.64
C ARG A 213 16.76 7.24 -8.02
N LYS A 214 17.22 6.62 -9.11
CA LYS A 214 16.72 6.92 -10.47
C LYS A 214 15.24 6.57 -10.64
N GLU A 215 14.80 5.47 -10.04
CA GLU A 215 13.39 5.07 -10.05
C GLU A 215 12.61 5.77 -8.93
N THR A 216 13.23 6.01 -7.78
CA THR A 216 12.53 6.45 -6.57
C THR A 216 12.55 7.96 -6.32
N VAL A 217 13.70 8.63 -6.49
CA VAL A 217 13.88 10.07 -6.20
C VAL A 217 13.54 10.92 -7.41
N ASP A 218 13.98 10.54 -8.61
CA ASP A 218 13.77 11.35 -9.82
C ASP A 218 12.28 11.72 -10.04
N PRO A 219 11.30 10.78 -9.92
CA PRO A 219 9.88 11.14 -10.05
C PRO A 219 9.39 12.14 -8.99
N LEU A 220 9.94 12.07 -7.77
CA LEU A 220 9.59 13.00 -6.69
C LEU A 220 10.09 14.41 -7.01
N ILE A 221 11.29 14.53 -7.57
CA ILE A 221 11.84 15.80 -8.03
C ILE A 221 11.03 16.35 -9.21
N GLU A 222 10.56 15.50 -10.12
CA GLU A 222 9.68 15.92 -11.21
C GLU A 222 8.34 16.48 -10.70
N ILE A 223 7.75 15.88 -9.66
CA ILE A 223 6.56 16.43 -9.00
C ILE A 223 6.86 17.82 -8.38
N LEU A 224 8.02 17.99 -7.73
CA LEU A 224 8.43 19.30 -7.19
C LEU A 224 8.65 20.35 -8.29
N ARG A 225 9.28 19.97 -9.41
CA ARG A 225 9.50 20.85 -10.57
C ARG A 225 8.16 21.29 -11.17
N ALA A 226 7.21 20.36 -11.29
CA ALA A 226 5.86 20.68 -11.73
C ALA A 226 5.17 21.67 -10.78
N ALA A 227 5.26 21.43 -9.46
CA ALA A 227 4.70 22.33 -8.44
C ALA A 227 5.37 23.72 -8.43
N ALA A 228 6.66 23.81 -8.77
CA ALA A 228 7.39 25.06 -8.87
C ALA A 228 7.12 25.83 -10.19
N GLY A 229 6.33 25.28 -11.10
CA GLY A 229 6.08 25.88 -12.41
C GLY A 229 7.27 25.81 -13.37
N ALA A 230 8.27 24.98 -13.08
CA ALA A 230 9.50 24.86 -13.86
C ALA A 230 9.34 24.01 -15.14
N LYS A 231 8.14 23.45 -15.40
CA LYS A 231 7.84 22.73 -16.63
C LYS A 231 7.50 23.75 -17.71
N ASP A 232 8.40 23.91 -18.67
CA ASP A 232 8.40 24.94 -19.72
C ASP A 232 7.02 25.36 -20.23
N SER A 233 6.81 26.67 -20.26
CA SER A 233 5.72 27.38 -20.94
C SER A 233 5.70 27.08 -22.45
N SER A 234 5.22 25.90 -22.83
CA SER A 234 4.99 25.54 -24.25
C SER A 234 3.78 24.62 -24.43
N SER A 235 2.65 24.95 -23.80
CA SER A 235 1.33 24.69 -24.39
C SER A 235 0.26 25.54 -23.72
N SER A 236 0.05 26.73 -24.26
CA SER A 236 -1.19 27.47 -24.07
C SER A 236 -2.34 26.70 -24.73
N THR A 237 -3.07 25.90 -23.95
CA THR A 237 -4.48 25.58 -24.26
C THR A 237 -5.36 26.22 -23.21
N LEU A 238 -5.53 27.54 -23.37
CA LEU A 238 -6.61 28.29 -22.78
C LEU A 238 -7.91 27.90 -23.50
N ALA A 239 -8.62 26.89 -22.99
CA ALA A 239 -10.01 26.64 -23.35
C ALA A 239 -10.77 26.23 -22.09
N GLY A 240 -11.62 27.14 -21.63
CA GLY A 240 -12.32 27.01 -20.36
C GLY A 240 -13.35 25.89 -20.33
N SER A 241 -13.56 25.34 -19.14
CA SER A 241 -14.89 25.00 -18.67
C SER A 241 -14.90 24.97 -17.15
N THR A 242 -15.89 25.67 -16.61
CA THR A 242 -16.19 25.88 -15.21
C THR A 242 -16.53 24.59 -14.46
N ARG A 243 -16.19 24.57 -13.16
CA ARG A 243 -16.63 23.66 -12.08
C ARG A 243 -15.78 22.40 -11.87
N ALA A 244 -14.64 22.57 -11.18
CA ALA A 244 -14.14 21.55 -10.27
C ALA A 244 -13.86 22.23 -8.93
N ALA A 245 -14.18 21.55 -7.85
CA ALA A 245 -14.12 22.03 -6.48
C ALA A 245 -12.75 22.65 -6.15
N ALA A 246 -12.75 23.55 -5.16
CA ALA A 246 -11.58 24.18 -4.59
C ALA A 246 -10.59 23.13 -4.05
N ASP A 247 -9.78 22.55 -4.93
CA ASP A 247 -8.54 21.93 -4.55
C ASP A 247 -7.51 23.05 -4.55
N VAL A 248 -6.91 23.30 -3.38
CA VAL A 248 -5.89 24.33 -3.16
C VAL A 248 -4.59 23.83 -3.80
N GLY A 249 -4.60 23.74 -5.13
CA GLY A 249 -3.45 23.36 -5.94
C GLY A 249 -2.48 24.53 -6.05
N ILE A 250 -1.20 24.26 -5.87
CA ILE A 250 -0.13 25.20 -6.20
C ILE A 250 0.01 25.23 -7.74
N ALA A 251 0.78 26.18 -8.28
CA ALA A 251 1.15 26.22 -9.69
C ALA A 251 1.49 24.82 -10.24
N GLY A 252 1.04 24.52 -11.47
CA GLY A 252 1.27 23.23 -12.12
C GLY A 252 0.28 22.10 -11.77
N GLY A 253 -0.77 22.38 -10.99
CA GLY A 253 -1.85 21.41 -10.73
C GLY A 253 -1.51 20.34 -9.68
N VAL A 254 -0.43 20.51 -8.94
CA VAL A 254 -0.03 19.62 -7.85
C VAL A 254 -0.79 20.02 -6.57
N GLY A 255 -1.54 19.07 -6.00
CA GLY A 255 -2.26 19.28 -4.75
C GLY A 255 -1.31 19.47 -3.57
N LEU A 256 -1.67 20.36 -2.62
CA LEU A 256 -0.83 20.69 -1.46
C LEU A 256 -0.46 19.46 -0.60
N GLN A 257 -1.39 18.52 -0.46
CA GLN A 257 -1.17 17.28 0.28
C GLN A 257 -0.07 16.42 -0.37
N LEU A 258 -0.14 16.23 -1.70
CA LEU A 258 0.88 15.49 -2.44
C LEU A 258 2.25 16.16 -2.28
N LEU A 259 2.31 17.50 -2.43
CA LEU A 259 3.54 18.25 -2.24
C LEU A 259 4.13 18.06 -0.83
N TYR A 260 3.30 18.17 0.21
CA TYR A 260 3.72 17.95 1.59
C TYR A 260 4.32 16.55 1.78
N ARG A 261 3.67 15.51 1.24
CA ARG A 261 4.17 14.13 1.36
C ARG A 261 5.46 13.92 0.59
N VAL A 262 5.62 14.53 -0.58
CA VAL A 262 6.89 14.48 -1.35
C VAL A 262 8.02 15.09 -0.53
N LEU A 263 7.80 16.28 0.04
CA LEU A 263 8.78 16.93 0.91
C LEU A 263 9.10 16.08 2.15
N LEU A 264 8.09 15.41 2.73
CA LEU A 264 8.28 14.51 3.86
C LEU A 264 9.19 13.32 3.50
N VAL A 265 9.01 12.73 2.31
CA VAL A 265 9.88 11.65 1.81
C VAL A 265 11.32 12.12 1.66
N LEU A 266 11.54 13.29 1.05
CA LEU A 266 12.89 13.85 0.89
C LEU A 266 13.53 14.21 2.24
N TRP A 267 12.74 14.77 3.16
CA TRP A 267 13.19 15.04 4.53
C TRP A 267 13.59 13.75 5.26
N GLN A 268 12.82 12.67 5.12
CA GLN A 268 13.17 11.36 5.70
C GLN A 268 14.51 10.84 5.17
N LEU A 269 14.80 11.05 3.88
CA LEU A 269 16.08 10.67 3.28
C LEU A 269 17.24 11.51 3.81
N SER A 270 17.03 12.81 4.06
CA SER A 270 18.09 13.73 4.51
C SER A 270 18.83 13.30 5.78
N PHE A 271 18.22 12.43 6.60
CA PHE A 271 18.86 11.84 7.79
C PHE A 271 19.99 10.85 7.46
N GLU A 272 20.10 10.38 6.22
CA GLU A 272 21.21 9.57 5.72
C GLU A 272 22.27 10.46 5.05
N GLY A 273 22.74 11.50 5.78
CA GLY A 273 23.67 12.50 5.24
C GLY A 273 24.94 11.90 4.63
N GLU A 274 25.47 10.81 5.21
CA GLU A 274 26.63 10.08 4.69
C GLU A 274 26.42 9.51 3.27
N LEU A 275 25.17 9.19 2.91
CA LEU A 275 24.84 8.59 1.61
C LEU A 275 24.45 9.62 0.53
N ILE A 276 23.99 10.80 0.96
CA ILE A 276 23.41 11.83 0.08
C ILE A 276 24.45 12.87 -0.33
N GLY A 277 25.49 13.09 0.49
CA GLY A 277 26.67 13.87 0.12
C GLY A 277 27.49 14.29 1.35
N GLU A 278 28.83 14.28 1.23
CA GLU A 278 29.76 14.69 2.29
C GLU A 278 29.47 16.12 2.82
N ASP A 279 28.88 16.99 1.98
CA ASP A 279 28.57 18.39 2.32
C ASP A 279 27.34 18.59 3.24
N LEU A 280 26.55 17.54 3.52
CA LEU A 280 25.40 17.60 4.43
C LEU A 280 25.76 17.24 5.89
N GLN A 281 27.02 16.90 6.17
CA GLN A 281 27.51 16.55 7.51
C GLN A 281 28.06 17.73 8.33
N ALA A 282 27.92 18.98 7.85
CA ALA A 282 28.41 20.18 8.54
C ALA A 282 27.42 20.75 9.57
#